data_AF-A0AAW5W3M0-F1
#
_entry.id   AF-A0AAW5W3M0-F1
#
_cell.length_a   1.000
_cell.length_b   1.000
_cell.length_c   1.000
_cell.angle_alpha   90.00
_cell.angle_beta   90.00
_cell.angle_gamma   90.00
#
_symmetry.space_group_name_H-M   'P 1'
#
loop_
_entity.id
_entity.type
_entity.pdbx_description
1 polymer ?
#
loop_
_entity_poly.entity_id
_entity_poly.type
_entity_poly.pdbx_seq_one_letter_code
_entity_poly.pdbx_strand_id
1 'polypeptide(L)'
;MDIRNFYTHDKNGRITGVFSENEEFFQVNQDALKLIRGHAEPSRQFVTEQGLQDRPPQETYLDGNTLHHLPQPCEIVINTTRTYAWESVSAELEFDQPGMYTIKVIAWPYLDKEFVLEAQAL
;
A
#
# COMPACT_ATOMS: atom_id res chain seq x y z
N MET A 1 23.53 -12.93 -20.82
CA MET A 1 22.06 -13.04 -20.74
C MET A 1 21.56 -11.64 -20.43
N ASP A 2 20.76 -11.05 -21.31
CA ASP A 2 20.22 -9.70 -21.11
C ASP A 2 19.04 -9.81 -20.13
N ILE A 3 19.23 -9.30 -18.90
CA ILE A 3 18.22 -9.33 -17.83
C ILE A 3 17.47 -8.00 -17.84
N ARG A 4 16.14 -8.06 -17.79
CA ARG A 4 15.22 -6.94 -17.88
C ARG A 4 14.18 -7.02 -16.76
N ASN A 5 13.57 -5.88 -16.46
CA ASN A 5 12.51 -5.80 -15.46
C ASN A 5 11.13 -5.87 -16.14
N PHE A 6 10.22 -6.59 -15.50
CA PHE A 6 8.84 -6.72 -15.91
C PHE A 6 7.93 -6.59 -14.69
N TYR A 7 6.66 -6.28 -14.93
CA TYR A 7 5.65 -6.25 -13.88
C TYR A 7 4.27 -6.64 -14.43
N THR A 8 3.39 -7.03 -13.51
CA THR A 8 1.98 -7.34 -13.77
C THR A 8 1.09 -6.49 -12.88
N HIS A 9 -0.17 -6.32 -13.25
CA HIS A 9 -1.14 -5.61 -12.43
C HIS A 9 -2.54 -6.24 -12.48
N ASP A 10 -3.37 -5.93 -11.49
CA ASP A 10 -4.79 -6.30 -11.49
C ASP A 10 -5.66 -5.29 -12.27
N LYS A 11 -6.96 -5.55 -12.31
CA LYS A 11 -7.94 -4.69 -13.00
C LYS A 11 -8.05 -3.26 -12.45
N ASN A 12 -7.57 -3.02 -11.23
CA ASN A 12 -7.60 -1.71 -10.55
C ASN A 12 -6.24 -0.99 -10.63
N GLY A 13 -5.31 -1.53 -11.43
CA GLY A 13 -3.98 -0.97 -11.60
C GLY A 13 -2.99 -1.34 -10.50
N ARG A 14 -3.37 -2.19 -9.53
CA ARG A 14 -2.46 -2.60 -8.46
C ARG A 14 -1.40 -3.52 -9.00
N ILE A 15 -0.13 -3.16 -8.82
CA ILE A 15 0.99 -4.02 -9.23
C ILE A 15 0.96 -5.29 -8.37
N THR A 16 0.89 -6.43 -9.03
CA THR A 16 0.75 -7.77 -8.40
C THR A 16 2.03 -8.58 -8.43
N GLY A 17 3.01 -8.19 -9.25
CA GLY A 17 4.29 -8.88 -9.39
C GLY A 17 5.31 -7.98 -10.07
N VAL A 18 6.57 -8.13 -9.65
CA VAL A 18 7.74 -7.49 -10.26
C VAL A 18 8.79 -8.58 -10.45
N PHE A 19 9.39 -8.63 -11.63
CA PHE A 19 10.24 -9.72 -12.08
C PHE A 19 11.52 -9.14 -12.70
N SER A 20 12.65 -9.82 -12.49
CA SER A 20 13.91 -9.53 -13.18
C SER A 20 14.34 -10.79 -13.91
N GLU A 21 14.08 -10.83 -15.21
CA GLU A 21 14.19 -12.04 -16.02
C GLU A 21 14.81 -11.77 -17.38
N ASN A 22 15.11 -12.82 -18.13
CA ASN A 22 15.63 -12.70 -19.48
C ASN A 22 14.53 -12.43 -20.53
N GLU A 23 14.93 -12.09 -21.76
CA GLU A 23 13.98 -11.81 -22.84
C GLU A 23 13.18 -13.05 -23.30
N GLU A 24 13.73 -14.27 -23.25
CA GLU A 24 13.00 -15.50 -23.61
C GLU A 24 11.83 -15.76 -22.67
N PHE A 25 12.03 -15.54 -21.36
CA PHE A 25 10.95 -15.60 -20.37
C PHE A 25 9.80 -14.65 -20.76
N PHE A 26 10.12 -13.41 -21.14
CA PHE A 26 9.10 -12.45 -21.57
C PHE A 26 8.38 -12.94 -22.82
N GLN A 27 9.10 -13.35 -23.86
CA GLN A 27 8.48 -13.77 -25.12
C GLN A 27 7.51 -14.94 -24.94
N VAL A 28 7.84 -15.89 -24.06
CA VAL A 28 7.00 -17.05 -23.75
C VAL A 28 5.78 -16.68 -22.89
N ASN A 29 5.92 -15.74 -21.96
CA ASN A 29 4.92 -15.50 -20.91
C ASN A 29 4.13 -14.19 -21.04
N GLN A 30 4.51 -13.26 -21.94
CA GLN A 30 3.96 -11.90 -21.98
C GLN A 30 2.42 -11.87 -22.09
N ASP A 31 1.82 -12.75 -22.90
CA ASP A 31 0.38 -12.74 -23.11
C ASP A 31 -0.37 -13.44 -21.96
N ALA A 32 0.12 -14.59 -21.52
CA ALA A 32 -0.50 -15.38 -20.47
C ALA A 32 -0.49 -14.67 -19.10
N LEU A 33 0.62 -13.99 -18.80
CA LEU A 33 0.80 -13.25 -17.55
C LEU A 33 0.52 -11.75 -17.68
N LYS A 34 0.28 -11.25 -18.90
CA LYS A 34 0.13 -9.81 -19.21
C LYS A 34 1.33 -9.00 -18.71
N LEU A 35 2.54 -9.46 -19.02
CA LEU A 35 3.78 -8.79 -18.58
C LEU A 35 3.92 -7.44 -19.27
N ILE A 36 4.27 -6.42 -18.50
CA ILE A 36 4.65 -5.11 -18.99
C ILE A 36 6.15 -4.92 -18.75
N ARG A 37 6.86 -4.42 -19.76
CA ARG A 37 8.29 -4.08 -19.62
C ARG A 37 8.45 -2.83 -18.77
N GLY A 38 9.33 -2.88 -17.78
CA GLY A 38 9.69 -1.73 -16.96
C GLY A 38 10.03 -2.10 -15.53
N HIS A 39 10.57 -1.13 -14.81
CA HIS A 39 10.80 -1.22 -13.37
C HIS A 39 9.62 -0.55 -12.65
N ALA A 40 8.97 -1.28 -11.75
CA ALA A 40 7.83 -0.78 -11.00
C ALA A 40 8.04 -0.96 -9.49
N GLU A 41 7.60 0.01 -8.71
CA GLU A 41 7.67 0.00 -7.24
C GLU A 41 6.25 -0.16 -6.64
N PRO A 42 5.80 -1.38 -6.28
CA PRO A 42 4.40 -1.62 -5.88
C PRO A 42 3.93 -0.81 -4.66
N SER A 43 4.86 -0.44 -3.77
CA SER A 43 4.57 0.39 -2.60
C SER A 43 4.30 1.84 -2.96
N ARG A 44 4.77 2.31 -4.13
CA ARG A 44 4.75 3.72 -4.52
C ARG A 44 4.03 4.01 -5.82
N GLN A 45 3.71 2.99 -6.62
CA GLN A 45 3.20 3.16 -7.97
C GLN A 45 2.00 2.27 -8.25
N PHE A 46 1.26 2.62 -9.29
CA PHE A 46 0.14 1.88 -9.84
C PHE A 46 0.04 2.09 -11.35
N VAL A 47 -0.70 1.22 -12.04
CA VAL A 47 -0.86 1.26 -13.49
C VAL A 47 -2.17 1.94 -13.86
N THR A 48 -2.09 2.90 -14.79
CA THR A 48 -3.23 3.59 -15.41
C THR A 48 -3.21 3.37 -16.92
N GLU A 49 -4.22 3.88 -17.63
CA GLU A 49 -4.21 3.91 -19.11
C GLU A 49 -3.02 4.70 -19.68
N GLN A 50 -2.48 5.65 -18.91
CA GLN A 50 -1.28 6.43 -19.28
C GLN A 50 0.03 5.73 -18.91
N GLY A 51 -0.04 4.52 -18.35
CA GLY A 51 1.11 3.76 -17.87
C GLY A 51 1.31 3.87 -16.35
N LEU A 52 2.56 3.65 -15.92
CA LEU A 52 2.95 3.64 -14.51
C LEU A 52 2.88 5.06 -13.92
N GLN A 53 2.21 5.21 -12.78
CA GLN A 53 1.99 6.47 -12.08
C GLN A 53 2.29 6.31 -10.60
N ASP A 54 2.66 7.39 -9.92
CA ASP A 54 2.86 7.40 -8.48
C ASP A 54 1.52 7.36 -7.73
N ARG A 55 1.45 6.57 -6.65
CA ARG A 55 0.31 6.53 -5.73
C ARG A 55 0.16 7.90 -5.07
N PRO A 56 -1.06 8.47 -5.02
CA PRO A 56 -1.27 9.76 -4.38
C PRO A 56 -1.05 9.69 -2.86
N PRO A 57 -0.60 10.76 -2.19
CA PRO A 57 -0.57 10.80 -0.73
C PRO A 57 -1.99 10.82 -0.15
N GLN A 58 -2.19 10.24 1.03
CA GLN A 58 -3.44 10.40 1.80
C GLN A 58 -3.34 11.55 2.81
N GLU A 59 -4.50 12.15 3.11
CA GLU A 59 -4.63 13.32 3.97
C GLU A 59 -4.74 12.99 5.47
N THR A 60 -4.79 11.70 5.84
CA THR A 60 -4.96 11.27 7.23
C THR A 60 -3.99 11.95 8.19
N TYR A 61 -4.43 12.37 9.36
CA TYR A 61 -3.54 12.86 10.41
C TYR A 61 -3.95 12.33 11.78
N LEU A 62 -3.01 12.35 12.72
CA LEU A 62 -3.21 11.92 14.11
C LEU A 62 -3.24 13.17 15.00
N ASP A 63 -4.31 13.35 15.77
CA ASP A 63 -4.45 14.39 16.79
C ASP A 63 -4.78 13.74 18.14
N GLY A 64 -3.85 13.82 19.09
CA GLY A 64 -3.87 12.99 20.30
C GLY A 64 -3.93 11.50 19.95
N ASN A 65 -5.04 10.85 20.31
CA ASN A 65 -5.30 9.45 20.04
C ASN A 65 -6.27 9.24 18.86
N THR A 66 -6.66 10.29 18.15
CA THR A 66 -7.68 10.20 17.11
C THR A 66 -7.07 10.37 15.73
N LEU A 67 -7.33 9.39 14.87
CA LEU A 67 -7.08 9.49 13.43
C LEU A 67 -8.22 10.25 12.78
N HIS A 68 -7.88 11.20 11.91
CA HIS A 68 -8.80 12.03 11.15
C HIS A 68 -8.51 11.93 9.65
N HIS A 69 -9.52 12.22 8.82
CA HIS A 69 -9.42 12.22 7.35
C HIS A 69 -8.99 10.86 6.77
N LEU A 70 -9.43 9.77 7.41
CA LEU A 70 -9.21 8.43 6.91
C LEU A 70 -9.90 8.25 5.55
N PRO A 71 -9.20 7.75 4.52
CA PRO A 71 -9.84 7.28 3.30
C PRO A 71 -10.85 6.16 3.61
N GLN A 72 -11.90 6.07 2.80
CA GLN A 72 -12.95 5.05 2.96
C GLN A 72 -13.09 4.21 1.67
N PRO A 73 -13.07 2.87 1.75
CA PRO A 73 -12.66 2.07 2.92
C PRO A 73 -11.14 2.13 3.14
N CYS A 74 -10.70 1.88 4.37
CA CYS A 74 -9.28 1.67 4.69
C CYS A 74 -9.06 0.53 5.67
N GLU A 75 -7.79 0.14 5.83
CA GLU A 75 -7.32 -0.75 6.87
C GLU A 75 -6.40 0.02 7.83
N ILE A 76 -6.62 -0.15 9.13
CA ILE A 76 -5.74 0.36 10.18
C ILE A 76 -4.94 -0.84 10.72
N VAL A 77 -3.62 -0.78 10.60
CA VAL A 77 -2.70 -1.82 11.06
C VAL A 77 -1.92 -1.32 12.27
N ILE A 78 -1.99 -2.06 13.37
CA ILE A 78 -1.29 -1.76 14.62
C ILE A 78 -0.13 -2.75 14.79
N ASN A 79 1.09 -2.23 15.02
CA ASN A 79 2.32 -3.00 15.26
C ASN A 79 2.52 -4.13 14.24
N THR A 80 2.18 -3.90 12.97
CA THR A 80 2.26 -4.86 11.85
C THR A 80 1.47 -6.16 12.01
N THR A 81 0.71 -6.35 13.09
CA THR A 81 0.15 -7.64 13.48
C THR A 81 -1.36 -7.66 13.55
N ARG A 82 -1.99 -6.55 13.95
CA ARG A 82 -3.45 -6.44 14.03
C ARG A 82 -3.95 -5.52 12.93
N THR A 83 -4.88 -6.02 12.11
CA THR A 83 -5.50 -5.25 11.02
C THR A 83 -6.98 -5.09 11.29
N TYR A 84 -7.47 -3.87 11.18
CA TYR A 84 -8.87 -3.51 11.37
C TYR A 84 -9.40 -2.90 10.07
N ALA A 85 -10.44 -3.50 9.49
CA ALA A 85 -11.19 -2.88 8.41
C ALA A 85 -11.97 -1.68 8.96
N TRP A 86 -11.92 -0.56 8.26
CA TRP A 86 -12.47 0.70 8.74
C TRP A 86 -13.20 1.45 7.62
N GLU A 87 -14.39 1.93 7.96
CA GLU A 87 -15.34 2.52 7.00
C GLU A 87 -15.72 3.96 7.41
N SER A 88 -15.12 4.51 8.47
CA SER A 88 -15.37 5.89 8.94
C SER A 88 -14.19 6.81 8.62
N VAL A 89 -14.45 8.11 8.49
CA VAL A 89 -13.41 9.14 8.26
C VAL A 89 -12.54 9.42 9.48
N SER A 90 -12.88 8.86 10.65
CA SER A 90 -12.13 9.00 11.89
C SER A 90 -12.12 7.71 12.71
N ALA A 91 -11.09 7.53 13.54
CA ALA A 91 -10.96 6.42 14.48
C ALA A 91 -10.26 6.89 15.76
N GLU A 92 -10.85 6.61 16.93
CA GLU A 92 -10.20 6.81 18.22
C GLU A 92 -9.39 5.56 18.59
N LEU A 93 -8.14 5.76 19.02
CA LEU A 93 -7.20 4.70 19.34
C LEU A 93 -7.11 4.52 20.86
N GLU A 94 -7.56 3.36 21.33
CA GLU A 94 -7.46 2.96 22.73
C GLU A 94 -6.56 1.72 22.86
N PHE A 95 -5.69 1.72 23.86
CA PHE A 95 -4.74 0.65 24.11
C PHE A 95 -4.81 0.22 25.58
N ASP A 96 -4.89 -1.09 25.81
CA ASP A 96 -4.99 -1.66 27.17
C ASP A 96 -3.70 -1.54 27.98
N GLN A 97 -2.58 -1.21 27.32
CA GLN A 97 -1.25 -1.16 27.93
C GLN A 97 -0.53 0.11 27.49
N PRO A 98 0.31 0.69 28.35
CA PRO A 98 1.12 1.82 27.96
C PRO A 98 2.27 1.34 27.06
N GLY A 99 2.68 2.18 26.10
CA GLY A 99 3.81 1.89 25.24
C GLY A 99 3.77 2.58 23.89
N MET A 100 4.76 2.26 23.05
CA MET A 100 4.87 2.78 21.69
C MET A 100 4.13 1.89 20.70
N TYR A 101 3.24 2.48 19.92
CA TYR A 101 2.48 1.80 18.88
C TYR A 101 2.79 2.40 17.51
N THR A 102 3.07 1.54 16.54
CA THR A 102 3.13 1.92 15.12
C THR A 102 1.76 1.70 14.51
N ILE A 103 1.18 2.76 13.96
CA ILE A 103 -0.12 2.75 13.30
C ILE A 103 0.10 2.99 11.82
N LYS A 104 -0.39 2.10 10.97
CA LYS A 104 -0.35 2.24 9.52
C LYS A 104 -1.75 2.27 8.95
N VAL A 105 -2.05 3.27 8.15
CA VAL A 105 -3.30 3.38 7.40
C VAL A 105 -3.06 3.00 5.96
N ILE A 106 -3.75 1.96 5.50
CA ILE A 106 -3.66 1.41 4.14
C ILE A 106 -4.99 1.65 3.43
N ALA A 107 -4.95 2.37 2.31
CA ALA A 107 -6.13 2.56 1.47
C ALA A 107 -5.70 2.65 0.01
N TRP A 108 -6.21 1.77 -0.85
CA TRP A 108 -5.93 1.85 -2.28
C TRP A 108 -6.71 3.02 -2.90
N PRO A 109 -6.13 3.86 -3.78
CA PRO A 109 -4.78 3.78 -4.34
C PRO A 109 -3.71 4.60 -3.58
N TYR A 110 -4.06 5.24 -2.47
CA TYR A 110 -3.16 6.14 -1.73
C TYR A 110 -1.91 5.46 -1.18
N LEU A 111 -0.81 6.19 -1.01
CA LEU A 111 0.35 5.74 -0.24
C LEU A 111 -0.06 5.37 1.19
N ASP A 112 0.55 4.31 1.71
CA ASP A 112 0.41 3.92 3.11
C ASP A 112 0.95 5.06 4.00
N LYS A 113 0.25 5.37 5.09
CA LYS A 113 0.66 6.42 6.03
C LYS A 113 0.92 5.83 7.40
N GLU A 114 2.10 6.07 7.93
CA GLU A 114 2.54 5.56 9.23
C GLU A 114 2.61 6.68 10.27
N PHE A 115 2.21 6.34 11.49
CA PHE A 115 2.28 7.18 12.69
C PHE A 115 2.90 6.38 13.84
N VAL A 116 3.50 7.10 14.78
CA VAL A 116 3.98 6.55 16.05
C VAL A 116 3.24 7.25 17.17
N LEU A 117 2.60 6.50 18.05
CA LEU A 117 1.84 6.99 19.20
C LEU A 117 2.38 6.37 20.49
N GLU A 118 2.70 7.21 21.47
CA GLU A 118 2.94 6.78 22.85
C GLU A 118 1.60 6.75 23.58
N ALA A 119 1.08 5.56 23.85
CA ALA A 119 -0.15 5.39 24.61
C ALA A 119 0.16 5.30 26.11
N GLN A 120 -0.72 5.89 26.91
CA GLN A 120 -0.80 5.66 28.34
C GLN A 120 -1.86 4.58 28.61
N ALA A 121 -1.69 3.80 29.66
CA ALA A 121 -2.73 2.88 30.10
C ALA A 121 -3.97 3.69 30.50
N LEU A 122 -5.13 3.26 30.02
CA LEU A 122 -6.43 3.74 30.51
C LEU A 122 -6.67 3.30 31.96
#